data_AF-A0A227JAW0-F1
#
_entry.id   AF-A0A227JAW0-F1
#
_cell.length_a   1.000
_cell.length_b   1.000
_cell.length_c   1.000
_cell.angle_alpha   90.00
_cell.angle_beta   90.00
_cell.angle_gamma   90.00
#
_symmetry.space_group_name_H-M   'P 1'
#
loop_
_entity.id
_entity.type
_entity.pdbx_description
1 polymer ?
#
loop_
_entity_poly.entity_id
_entity_poly.type
_entity_poly.pdbx_seq_one_letter_code
_entity_poly.pdbx_strand_id
1 'polypeptide(L)'
;PNRLENMTNKALSLLSRSEHGFFVMIEGSQIDWCGHANDIACAMAEMDDFAKSIALAKAYVDAHPDTLLVVTADHSTGGLTIGANGEYDWKTDVIKGVHQTAWPLATSLAKGSDIKQVWSESVDWALSDVQFALLIDAKKSEEPAKALYQAVKSIINDQSLTGWTTKG
;
A
#
# COMPACT_ATOMS: atom_id res chain seq x y z
N PRO A 1 6.81 4.42 -3.66
CA PRO A 1 7.71 3.47 -4.35
C PRO A 1 7.62 3.73 -5.86
N ASN A 2 8.71 3.64 -6.61
CA ASN A 2 8.71 3.80 -8.09
C ASN A 2 9.38 2.59 -8.76
N ARG A 3 9.19 1.38 -8.21
CA ARG A 3 9.94 0.19 -8.63
C ARG A 3 9.35 -0.34 -9.93
N LEU A 4 8.03 -0.49 -9.98
CA LEU A 4 7.34 -1.00 -11.16
C LEU A 4 7.42 0.00 -12.31
N GLU A 5 7.30 1.29 -12.01
CA GLU A 5 7.48 2.37 -12.98
C GLU A 5 8.83 2.26 -13.71
N ASN A 6 9.92 2.09 -12.96
CA ASN A 6 11.26 1.96 -13.53
C ASN A 6 11.42 0.72 -14.42
N MET A 7 10.88 -0.43 -13.99
CA MET A 7 10.92 -1.66 -14.78
C MET A 7 10.08 -1.55 -16.05
N THR A 8 8.92 -0.88 -15.96
CA THR A 8 8.03 -0.61 -17.09
C THR A 8 8.74 0.25 -18.14
N ASN A 9 9.32 1.37 -17.72
CA ASN A 9 10.09 2.25 -18.60
C ASN A 9 11.23 1.48 -19.29
N LYS A 10 11.96 0.66 -18.52
CA LYS A 10 13.06 -0.12 -19.08
C LYS A 10 12.58 -1.17 -20.08
N ALA A 11 11.51 -1.90 -19.78
CA ALA A 11 10.93 -2.90 -20.67
C ALA A 11 10.49 -2.26 -22.00
N LEU A 12 9.71 -1.17 -21.95
CA LEU A 12 9.26 -0.46 -23.15
C LEU A 12 10.44 0.03 -23.99
N SER A 13 11.49 0.59 -23.39
CA SER A 13 12.68 1.09 -24.11
C SER A 13 13.47 0.02 -24.87
N LEU A 14 13.38 -1.24 -24.42
CA LEU A 14 14.07 -2.37 -25.04
C LEU A 14 13.18 -3.05 -26.09
N LEU A 15 11.92 -3.30 -25.75
CA LEU A 15 10.97 -4.01 -26.59
C LEU A 15 10.56 -3.20 -27.81
N SER A 16 10.50 -1.87 -27.71
CA SER A 16 10.15 -0.97 -28.81
C SER A 16 11.16 -0.98 -29.96
N ARG A 17 12.29 -1.67 -29.82
CA ARG A 17 13.31 -1.83 -30.87
C ARG A 17 13.00 -2.97 -31.83
N SER A 18 12.04 -3.83 -31.49
CA SER A 18 11.61 -4.95 -32.34
C SER A 18 10.84 -4.42 -33.55
N GLU A 19 11.25 -4.84 -34.75
CA GLU A 19 10.54 -4.54 -36.00
C GLU A 19 9.24 -5.36 -36.17
N HIS A 20 9.04 -6.41 -35.36
CA HIS A 20 7.89 -7.31 -35.42
C HIS A 20 6.82 -6.98 -34.35
N GLY A 21 6.96 -5.88 -33.63
CA GLY A 21 6.16 -5.59 -32.44
C GLY A 21 6.59 -6.42 -31.23
N PHE A 22 5.82 -6.33 -30.15
CA PHE A 22 6.08 -7.06 -28.90
C PHE A 22 4.81 -7.33 -28.10
N PHE A 23 4.90 -8.28 -27.18
CA PHE A 23 3.96 -8.47 -26.09
C PHE A 23 4.69 -8.25 -24.76
N VAL A 24 4.05 -7.54 -23.83
CA VAL A 24 4.57 -7.35 -22.47
C VAL A 24 3.42 -7.42 -21.48
N MET A 25 3.67 -8.12 -20.36
CA MET A 25 2.79 -8.17 -19.21
C MET A 25 3.49 -7.44 -18.05
N ILE A 26 2.80 -6.49 -17.44
CA ILE A 26 3.29 -5.70 -16.30
C ILE A 26 2.30 -5.92 -15.16
N GLU A 27 2.80 -6.31 -13.99
CA GLU A 27 1.98 -6.74 -12.87
C GLU A 27 2.29 -5.91 -11.61
N GLY A 28 1.26 -5.29 -11.04
CA GLY A 28 1.30 -4.66 -9.71
C GLY A 28 1.05 -5.65 -8.58
N SER A 29 1.87 -6.69 -8.48
CA SER A 29 1.59 -7.89 -7.67
C SER A 29 1.40 -7.62 -6.17
N GLN A 30 2.05 -6.60 -5.62
CA GLN A 30 1.97 -6.32 -4.19
C GLN A 30 0.64 -5.67 -3.76
N ILE A 31 -0.20 -5.19 -4.69
CA ILE A 31 -1.56 -4.72 -4.36
C ILE A 31 -2.33 -5.86 -3.66
N ASP A 32 -2.23 -7.07 -4.20
CA ASP A 32 -2.83 -8.28 -3.62
C ASP A 32 -2.22 -8.60 -2.24
N TRP A 33 -0.90 -8.55 -2.10
CA TRP A 33 -0.23 -8.84 -0.83
C TRP A 33 -0.63 -7.87 0.28
N CYS A 34 -0.72 -6.58 -0.03
CA CYS A 34 -1.25 -5.58 0.89
C CYS A 34 -2.73 -5.83 1.22
N GLY A 35 -3.52 -6.31 0.24
CA GLY A 35 -4.90 -6.73 0.39
C GLY A 35 -5.05 -7.91 1.36
N HIS A 36 -4.28 -8.98 1.20
CA HIS A 36 -4.24 -10.12 2.14
C HIS A 36 -3.82 -9.68 3.57
N ALA A 37 -2.97 -8.66 3.65
CA ALA A 37 -2.54 -8.08 4.91
C ALA A 37 -3.59 -7.17 5.57
N ASN A 38 -4.61 -6.71 4.84
CA ASN A 38 -5.51 -5.63 5.26
C ASN A 38 -4.73 -4.35 5.64
N ASP A 39 -3.70 -4.00 4.86
CA ASP A 39 -2.86 -2.82 5.04
C ASP A 39 -3.19 -1.77 3.97
N ILE A 40 -4.06 -0.82 4.31
CA ILE A 40 -4.54 0.19 3.36
C ILE A 40 -3.44 1.15 2.92
N ALA A 41 -2.49 1.50 3.80
CA ALA A 41 -1.39 2.39 3.45
C ALA A 41 -0.44 1.71 2.45
N CYS A 42 -0.16 0.42 2.66
CA CYS A 42 0.54 -0.42 1.69
C CYS A 42 -0.21 -0.50 0.35
N ALA A 43 -1.50 -0.85 0.37
CA ALA A 43 -2.29 -1.03 -0.84
C ALA A 43 -2.35 0.24 -1.69
N MET A 44 -2.53 1.41 -1.06
CA MET A 44 -2.53 2.69 -1.78
C MET A 44 -1.15 3.09 -2.31
N ALA A 45 -0.07 2.77 -1.60
CA ALA A 45 1.29 3.01 -2.09
C ALA A 45 1.63 2.11 -3.30
N GLU A 46 1.16 0.86 -3.33
CA GLU A 46 1.35 -0.04 -4.47
C GLU A 46 0.43 0.31 -5.66
N MET A 47 -0.80 0.78 -5.39
CA MET A 47 -1.68 1.36 -6.42
C MET A 47 -1.06 2.59 -7.08
N ASP A 48 -0.34 3.45 -6.33
CA ASP A 48 0.37 4.60 -6.88
C ASP A 48 1.53 4.19 -7.81
N ASP A 49 2.36 3.20 -7.43
CA ASP A 49 3.42 2.68 -8.30
C ASP A 49 2.82 2.06 -9.59
N PHE A 50 1.73 1.29 -9.46
CA PHE A 50 1.04 0.72 -10.62
C PHE A 50 0.39 1.78 -11.52
N ALA A 51 -0.22 2.83 -10.94
CA ALA A 51 -0.78 3.94 -11.69
C ALA A 51 0.29 4.69 -12.51
N LYS A 52 1.49 4.89 -11.97
CA LYS A 52 2.63 5.47 -12.71
C LYS A 52 3.07 4.58 -13.87
N SER A 53 3.13 3.27 -13.66
CA SER A 53 3.38 2.31 -14.74
C SER A 53 2.32 2.37 -15.85
N ILE A 54 1.04 2.45 -15.49
CA ILE A 54 -0.06 2.63 -16.45
C ILE A 54 0.10 3.95 -17.21
N ALA A 55 0.47 5.04 -16.53
CA ALA A 55 0.70 6.33 -17.18
C ALA A 55 1.82 6.25 -18.23
N LEU A 56 2.92 5.55 -17.95
CA LEU A 56 3.99 5.31 -18.92
C LEU A 56 3.51 4.46 -20.11
N ALA A 57 2.78 3.37 -19.85
CA ALA A 57 2.24 2.52 -20.90
C ALA A 57 1.23 3.28 -21.78
N LYS A 58 0.39 4.12 -21.17
CA LYS A 58 -0.54 4.99 -21.89
C LYS A 58 0.20 6.01 -22.77
N ALA A 59 1.22 6.68 -22.23
CA ALA A 59 2.03 7.61 -23.00
C ALA A 59 2.73 6.93 -24.19
N TYR A 60 3.16 5.67 -24.02
CA TYR A 60 3.68 4.86 -25.11
C TYR A 60 2.62 4.61 -26.20
N VAL A 61 1.42 4.18 -25.83
CA VAL A 61 0.31 3.95 -26.79
C VAL A 61 -0.08 5.24 -27.52
N ASP A 62 -0.17 6.37 -26.82
CA ASP A 62 -0.51 7.66 -27.43
C ASP A 62 0.52 8.10 -28.49
N ALA A 63 1.78 7.67 -28.35
CA ALA A 63 2.87 7.92 -29.31
C ALA A 63 3.02 6.83 -30.39
N HIS A 64 2.43 5.64 -30.21
CA HIS A 64 2.57 4.48 -31.10
C HIS A 64 1.17 3.93 -31.44
N PRO A 65 0.52 4.41 -32.51
CA PRO A 65 -0.90 4.14 -32.77
C PRO A 65 -1.23 2.67 -33.07
N ASP A 66 -0.25 1.86 -33.46
CA ASP A 66 -0.39 0.40 -33.61
C ASP A 66 -0.03 -0.31 -32.30
N THR A 67 -0.73 0.04 -31.21
CA THR A 67 -0.51 -0.55 -29.88
C THR A 67 -1.82 -0.65 -29.12
N LEU A 68 -2.04 -1.79 -28.47
CA LEU A 68 -3.18 -2.03 -27.60
C LEU A 68 -2.72 -2.06 -26.13
N LEU A 69 -3.38 -1.29 -25.27
CA LEU A 69 -3.25 -1.37 -23.83
C LEU A 69 -4.51 -1.97 -23.21
N VAL A 70 -4.34 -3.04 -22.44
CA VAL A 70 -5.39 -3.64 -21.61
C VAL A 70 -4.95 -3.56 -20.15
N VAL A 71 -5.83 -3.05 -19.30
CA VAL A 71 -5.61 -2.98 -17.85
C VAL A 71 -6.77 -3.72 -17.17
N THR A 72 -6.45 -4.68 -16.32
CA THR A 72 -7.43 -5.46 -15.56
C THR A 72 -6.83 -5.89 -14.22
N ALA A 73 -7.70 -6.35 -13.33
CA ALA A 73 -7.33 -7.22 -12.22
C ALA A 73 -7.60 -8.67 -12.58
N ASP A 74 -6.91 -9.58 -11.92
CA ASP A 74 -7.17 -11.02 -11.92
C ASP A 74 -8.29 -11.38 -10.92
N HIS A 75 -8.30 -10.76 -9.74
CA HIS A 75 -9.38 -10.85 -8.76
C HIS A 75 -9.40 -9.64 -7.80
N SER A 76 -10.32 -9.66 -6.83
CA SER A 76 -10.33 -8.75 -5.68
C SER A 76 -9.74 -9.46 -4.45
N THR A 77 -9.22 -8.71 -3.49
CA THR A 77 -8.59 -9.25 -2.28
C THR A 77 -9.00 -8.46 -1.03
N GLY A 78 -9.18 -9.16 0.09
CA GLY A 78 -9.44 -8.55 1.41
C GLY A 78 -10.86 -8.02 1.65
N GLY A 79 -11.65 -7.81 0.59
CA GLY A 79 -12.99 -7.23 0.70
C GLY A 79 -12.93 -5.77 1.20
N LEU A 80 -12.02 -4.99 0.62
CA LEU A 80 -11.83 -3.57 0.92
C LEU A 80 -13.14 -2.78 0.80
N THR A 81 -13.40 -1.93 1.78
CA THR A 81 -14.52 -0.98 1.79
C THR A 81 -14.03 0.43 2.10
N ILE A 82 -14.63 1.41 1.42
CA ILE A 82 -14.43 2.85 1.63
C ILE A 82 -15.55 3.32 2.54
N GLY A 83 -15.22 3.55 3.82
CA GLY A 83 -16.19 3.69 4.90
C GLY A 83 -16.42 2.36 5.63
N ALA A 84 -16.48 2.42 6.95
CA ALA A 84 -16.58 1.26 7.82
C ALA A 84 -17.29 1.60 9.14
N ASN A 85 -17.67 0.57 9.89
CA ASN A 85 -18.18 0.71 11.27
C ASN A 85 -19.44 1.58 11.41
N GLY A 86 -20.26 1.67 10.37
CA GLY A 86 -21.47 2.50 10.34
C GLY A 86 -21.22 3.98 10.05
N GLU A 87 -19.97 4.37 9.81
CA GLU A 87 -19.58 5.73 9.45
C GLU A 87 -19.65 5.95 7.94
N TYR A 88 -20.24 7.07 7.53
CA TYR A 88 -20.42 7.48 6.14
C TYR A 88 -19.28 8.42 5.70
N ASP A 89 -18.05 8.04 6.01
CA ASP A 89 -16.84 8.84 5.74
C ASP A 89 -15.64 7.92 5.46
N TRP A 90 -14.65 8.43 4.73
CA TRP A 90 -13.37 7.77 4.52
C TRP A 90 -12.24 8.81 4.55
N LYS A 91 -11.42 8.73 5.59
CA LYS A 91 -10.46 9.80 5.92
C LYS A 91 -9.17 9.62 5.14
N THR A 92 -9.19 10.01 3.87
CA THR A 92 -8.03 9.86 2.97
C THR A 92 -6.76 10.53 3.49
N ASP A 93 -6.87 11.64 4.22
CA ASP A 93 -5.71 12.35 4.76
C ASP A 93 -5.01 11.57 5.88
N VAL A 94 -5.73 10.67 6.57
CA VAL A 94 -5.11 9.73 7.53
C VAL A 94 -4.17 8.78 6.79
N ILE A 95 -4.59 8.27 5.63
CA ILE A 95 -3.79 7.35 4.82
C ILE A 95 -2.60 8.08 4.18
N LYS A 96 -2.82 9.28 3.62
CA LYS A 96 -1.76 10.11 3.04
C LYS A 96 -0.70 10.51 4.07
N GLY A 97 -1.09 10.67 5.33
CA GLY A 97 -0.18 10.98 6.42
C GLY A 97 0.68 9.80 6.88
N VAL A 98 0.56 8.61 6.28
CA VAL A 98 1.39 7.44 6.59
C VAL A 98 2.50 7.31 5.56
N HIS A 99 3.75 7.53 5.98
CA HIS A 99 4.94 7.57 5.12
C HIS A 99 5.73 6.26 5.08
N GLN A 100 5.34 5.28 5.90
CA GLN A 100 5.93 3.93 5.92
C GLN A 100 4.83 2.87 6.02
N THR A 101 4.97 1.76 5.28
CA THR A 101 4.04 0.63 5.41
C THR A 101 4.12 0.02 6.82
N ALA A 102 3.09 -0.73 7.23
CA ALA A 102 2.94 -1.09 8.64
C ALA A 102 4.07 -2.00 9.16
N TRP A 103 4.70 -2.83 8.32
CA TRP A 103 5.77 -3.72 8.75
C TRP A 103 7.10 -3.00 9.09
N PRO A 104 7.65 -2.12 8.24
CA PRO A 104 8.74 -1.23 8.62
C PRO A 104 8.45 -0.42 9.89
N LEU A 105 7.27 0.20 9.99
CA LEU A 105 6.88 0.96 11.17
C LEU A 105 6.85 0.08 12.43
N ALA A 106 6.23 -1.10 12.37
CA ALA A 106 6.19 -2.05 13.47
C ALA A 106 7.60 -2.52 13.89
N THR A 107 8.49 -2.73 12.93
CA THR A 107 9.89 -3.09 13.20
C THR A 107 10.63 -1.97 13.93
N SER A 108 10.42 -0.72 13.51
CA SER A 108 10.98 0.47 14.19
C SER A 108 10.41 0.62 15.60
N LEU A 109 9.10 0.44 15.78
CA LEU A 109 8.43 0.49 17.09
C LEU A 109 8.93 -0.60 18.05
N ALA A 110 9.21 -1.80 17.53
CA ALA A 110 9.75 -2.91 18.33
C ALA A 110 11.16 -2.59 18.86
N LYS A 111 11.99 -1.90 18.05
CA LYS A 111 13.38 -1.57 18.39
C LYS A 111 13.54 -0.29 19.21
N GLY A 112 12.76 0.75 18.90
CA GLY A 112 12.86 2.06 19.56
C GLY A 112 12.44 2.02 21.02
N SER A 113 12.84 2.98 21.85
CA SER A 113 12.39 3.08 23.24
C SER A 113 11.10 3.90 23.38
N ASP A 114 10.94 4.95 22.57
CA ASP A 114 9.80 5.87 22.60
C ASP A 114 8.84 5.60 21.42
N ILE A 115 7.64 5.12 21.73
CA ILE A 115 6.60 4.82 20.73
C ILE A 115 6.06 6.10 20.07
N LYS A 116 5.89 7.21 20.81
CA LYS A 116 5.32 8.44 20.25
C LYS A 116 6.29 9.08 19.27
N GLN A 117 7.57 9.09 19.63
CA GLN A 117 8.62 9.59 18.74
C GLN A 117 8.67 8.77 17.44
N VAL A 118 8.83 7.44 17.54
CA VAL A 118 8.91 6.57 16.35
C VAL A 118 7.66 6.67 15.48
N TRP A 119 6.49 6.80 16.10
CA TRP A 119 5.23 7.01 15.38
C TRP A 119 5.28 8.31 14.57
N SER A 120 5.64 9.43 15.20
CA SER A 120 5.68 10.75 14.55
C SER A 120 6.72 10.87 13.41
N GLU A 121 7.72 10.00 13.37
CA GLU A 121 8.69 9.93 12.28
C GLU A 121 8.11 9.29 11.00
N SER A 122 6.99 8.55 11.13
CA SER A 122 6.38 7.81 10.02
C SER A 122 4.93 8.20 9.74
N VAL A 123 4.28 8.89 10.69
CA VAL A 123 2.86 9.21 10.63
C VAL A 123 2.59 10.64 11.09
N ASP A 124 1.89 11.41 10.25
CA ASP A 124 1.68 12.87 10.44
C ASP A 124 0.64 13.23 11.52
N TRP A 125 -0.09 12.23 12.02
CA TRP A 125 -1.12 12.41 13.05
C TRP A 125 -0.76 11.69 14.34
N ALA A 126 -1.16 12.28 15.46
CA ALA A 126 -0.82 11.76 16.78
C ALA A 126 -1.70 10.56 17.18
N LEU A 127 -1.10 9.64 17.94
CA LEU A 127 -1.82 8.56 18.61
C LEU A 127 -2.75 9.12 19.69
N SER A 128 -3.97 8.59 19.78
CA SER A 128 -4.79 8.71 20.97
C SER A 128 -4.21 7.90 22.13
N ASP A 129 -4.64 8.16 23.36
CA ASP A 129 -4.18 7.40 24.54
C ASP A 129 -4.51 5.91 24.43
N VAL A 130 -5.65 5.57 23.83
CA VAL A 130 -6.07 4.18 23.57
C VAL A 130 -5.15 3.51 22.55
N GLN A 131 -4.86 4.19 21.44
CA GLN A 131 -3.96 3.67 20.41
C GLN A 131 -2.53 3.51 20.94
N PHE A 132 -2.06 4.48 21.74
CA PHE A 132 -0.76 4.41 22.40
C PHE A 132 -0.67 3.22 23.37
N ALA A 133 -1.69 3.01 24.20
CA ALA A 133 -1.75 1.88 25.11
C ALA A 133 -1.76 0.53 24.36
N LEU A 134 -2.48 0.44 23.24
CA LEU A 134 -2.50 -0.74 22.38
C LEU A 134 -1.09 -1.09 21.85
N LEU A 135 -0.33 -0.10 21.38
CA LEU A 135 1.04 -0.33 20.91
C LEU A 135 1.99 -0.73 22.05
N ILE A 136 1.83 -0.14 23.24
CA ILE A 136 2.60 -0.55 24.44
C ILE A 136 2.33 -2.01 24.80
N ASP A 137 1.07 -2.44 24.74
CA ASP A 137 0.70 -3.82 25.05
C ASP A 137 1.23 -4.80 23.98
N ALA A 138 1.01 -4.48 22.71
CA ALA A 138 1.53 -5.28 21.59
C ALA A 138 3.05 -5.48 21.66
N LYS A 139 3.79 -4.46 22.12
CA LYS A 139 5.25 -4.52 22.27
C LYS A 139 5.73 -5.50 23.35
N LYS A 140 4.89 -5.84 24.33
CA LYS A 140 5.22 -6.81 25.40
C LYS A 140 5.06 -8.27 24.96
N SER A 141 4.51 -8.51 23.76
CA SER A 141 4.33 -9.85 23.21
C SER A 141 5.65 -10.59 23.03
N GLU A 142 5.60 -11.92 22.97
CA GLU A 142 6.76 -12.78 22.63
C GLU A 142 7.31 -12.47 21.24
N GLU A 143 6.46 -12.02 20.33
CA GLU A 143 6.84 -11.56 18.99
C GLU A 143 6.45 -10.09 18.75
N PRO A 144 7.15 -9.11 19.37
CA PRO A 144 6.74 -7.71 19.37
C PRO A 144 6.48 -7.13 17.99
N ALA A 145 7.35 -7.41 17.02
CA ALA A 145 7.21 -6.87 15.66
C ALA A 145 5.92 -7.36 14.97
N LYS A 146 5.54 -8.63 15.16
CA LYS A 146 4.31 -9.20 14.59
C LYS A 146 3.07 -8.66 15.29
N ALA A 147 3.09 -8.55 16.62
CA ALA A 147 1.98 -7.97 17.37
C ALA A 147 1.78 -6.48 17.03
N LEU A 148 2.87 -5.71 16.98
CA LEU A 148 2.86 -4.31 16.57
C LEU A 148 2.38 -4.16 15.12
N TYR A 149 2.75 -5.08 14.22
CA TYR A 149 2.25 -5.05 12.84
C TYR A 149 0.74 -5.16 12.76
N GLN A 150 0.11 -6.04 13.54
CA GLN A 150 -1.36 -6.11 13.58
C GLN A 150 -1.98 -4.85 14.20
N ALA A 151 -1.39 -4.35 15.30
CA ALA A 151 -1.88 -3.15 15.98
C ALA A 151 -1.80 -1.92 15.07
N VAL A 152 -0.67 -1.67 14.41
CA VAL A 152 -0.48 -0.55 13.48
C VAL A 152 -1.53 -0.57 12.36
N LYS A 153 -1.74 -1.72 11.71
CA LYS A 153 -2.77 -1.84 10.66
C LYS A 153 -4.18 -1.57 11.19
N SER A 154 -4.53 -2.13 12.36
CA SER A 154 -5.84 -1.87 12.98
C SER A 154 -6.02 -0.38 13.25
N ILE A 155 -5.03 0.26 13.87
CA ILE A 155 -5.06 1.69 14.18
C ILE A 155 -5.26 2.51 12.90
N ILE A 156 -4.50 2.24 11.83
CA ILE A 156 -4.62 2.96 10.55
C ILE A 156 -6.00 2.70 9.90
N ASN A 157 -6.46 1.46 9.87
CA ASN A 157 -7.77 1.11 9.30
C ASN A 157 -8.92 1.78 10.06
N ASP A 158 -8.90 1.73 11.40
CA ASP A 158 -9.92 2.34 12.24
C ASP A 158 -9.90 3.87 12.12
N GLN A 159 -8.70 4.48 12.17
CA GLN A 159 -8.55 5.92 12.05
C GLN A 159 -8.97 6.43 10.67
N SER A 160 -8.73 5.65 9.61
CA SER A 160 -9.10 6.01 8.23
C SER A 160 -10.53 5.63 7.85
N LEU A 161 -11.23 4.86 8.69
CA LEU A 161 -12.53 4.26 8.39
C LEU A 161 -12.46 3.30 7.18
N THR A 162 -11.39 2.49 7.12
CA THR A 162 -11.21 1.46 6.10
C THR A 162 -11.64 0.10 6.62
N GLY A 163 -12.58 -0.54 5.94
CA GLY A 163 -13.08 -1.87 6.33
C GLY A 163 -12.55 -2.99 5.44
N TRP A 164 -12.54 -4.20 6.00
CA TRP A 164 -12.08 -5.43 5.37
C TRP A 164 -12.97 -6.60 5.80
N THR A 165 -13.21 -7.57 4.92
CA THR A 165 -14.08 -8.73 5.22
C THR A 165 -13.34 -10.06 5.32
N THR A 166 -12.17 -10.16 4.69
CA THR A 166 -11.37 -11.39 4.68
C THR A 166 -9.88 -11.07 4.60
N LYS A 167 -9.04 -12.10 4.59
CA LYS A 167 -7.61 -12.05 4.24
C LYS A 167 -7.32 -12.92 3.02
N GLY A 168 -8.30 -13.12 2.13
CA GLY A 168 -8.26 -14.06 1.00
C GLY A 168 -9.60 -14.76 0.77
#